data_AF-Q9N3J4-F1
#
_entry.id   AF-Q9N3J4-F1
#
_cell.length_a   1.000
_cell.length_b   1.000
_cell.length_c   1.000
_cell.angle_alpha   90.00
_cell.angle_beta   90.00
_cell.angle_gamma   90.00
#
_symmetry.space_group_name_H-M   'P 1'
#
loop_
_entity.id
_entity.type
_entity.pdbx_description
1 polymer ?
#
loop_
_entity_poly.entity_id
_entity_poly.type
_entity_poly.pdbx_seq_one_letter_code
_entity_poly.pdbx_strand_id
1 'polypeptide(L)'
;MSSTKSIPADVIAKLQKFDELITKLEDAVEEVDVGVEKHFERSAHEMALVDTMSMFLMDSLMWAVQATKGGGADKNDDLLIDLARTKRMTADMKEINLRQDAPRINKQAAANFVRNALWEQPEQGESSKKAAK
;
A
#
# COMPACT_ATOMS: atom_id res chain seq x y z
N MET A 1 -38.68 33.03 -32.67
CA MET A 1 -38.71 31.61 -32.29
C MET A 1 -37.78 31.43 -31.11
N SER A 2 -38.32 31.14 -29.93
CA SER A 2 -37.52 30.86 -28.74
C SER A 2 -36.79 29.54 -29.00
N SER A 3 -35.49 29.61 -29.25
CA SER A 3 -34.65 28.42 -29.32
C SER A 3 -34.79 27.71 -27.98
N THR A 4 -35.56 26.61 -27.96
CA THR A 4 -35.61 25.68 -26.85
C THR A 4 -34.16 25.36 -26.51
N LYS A 5 -33.71 25.80 -25.33
CA LYS A 5 -32.37 25.57 -24.81
C LYS A 5 -32.22 24.07 -24.52
N SER A 6 -32.11 23.25 -25.56
CA SER A 6 -31.81 21.83 -25.39
C SER A 6 -30.37 21.70 -24.91
N ILE A 7 -30.14 20.75 -24.01
CA ILE A 7 -28.79 20.42 -23.55
C ILE A 7 -27.98 19.99 -24.78
N PRO A 8 -26.75 20.53 -24.98
CA PRO A 8 -25.89 20.11 -26.08
C PRO A 8 -25.66 18.60 -26.11
N ALA A 9 -25.67 18.00 -27.30
CA ALA A 9 -25.56 16.55 -27.45
C ALA A 9 -24.24 15.98 -26.88
N ASP A 10 -23.15 16.75 -26.93
CA ASP A 10 -21.86 16.35 -26.37
C ASP A 10 -21.89 16.29 -24.83
N VAL A 11 -22.67 17.16 -24.19
CA VAL A 11 -22.88 17.15 -22.73
C VAL A 11 -23.71 15.94 -22.34
N ILE A 12 -24.76 15.63 -23.10
CA ILE A 12 -25.59 14.42 -22.89
C ILE A 12 -24.71 13.17 -22.97
N ALA A 13 -23.86 13.05 -24.00
CA ALA A 13 -22.98 11.89 -24.16
C ALA A 13 -21.96 11.76 -22.99
N LYS A 14 -21.42 12.87 -22.49
CA LYS A 14 -20.54 12.87 -21.31
C LYS A 14 -21.27 12.42 -20.04
N LEU A 15 -22.51 12.87 -19.84
CA LEU A 15 -23.34 12.48 -18.70
C LEU A 15 -23.71 11.00 -18.76
N GLN A 16 -24.09 10.48 -19.93
CA GLN A 16 -24.35 9.05 -20.12
C GLN A 16 -23.11 8.19 -19.80
N LYS A 17 -21.94 8.61 -20.31
CA LYS A 17 -20.69 7.91 -19.98
C LYS A 17 -20.36 7.97 -18.48
N PHE A 18 -20.64 9.10 -17.83
CA PHE A 18 -20.43 9.25 -16.40
C PHE A 18 -21.35 8.33 -15.59
N ASP A 19 -22.62 8.24 -15.97
CA ASP A 19 -23.61 7.32 -15.39
C ASP A 19 -23.16 5.86 -15.52
N GLU A 20 -22.76 5.43 -16.72
CA GLU A 20 -22.22 4.08 -16.95
C GLU A 20 -20.99 3.76 -16.09
N LEU A 21 -20.12 4.75 -15.84
CA LEU A 21 -18.95 4.58 -14.99
C LEU A 21 -19.30 4.49 -13.51
N ILE A 22 -20.32 5.23 -13.06
CA ILE A 22 -20.83 5.13 -11.69
C ILE A 22 -21.46 3.76 -11.47
N THR A 23 -22.30 3.26 -12.38
CA THR A 23 -22.91 1.93 -12.25
C THR A 23 -21.84 0.83 -12.14
N LYS A 24 -20.82 0.87 -12.99
CA LYS A 24 -19.69 -0.09 -12.90
C LYS A 24 -18.92 0.01 -11.60
N LEU A 25 -18.80 1.21 -11.06
CA LEU A 25 -18.14 1.44 -9.78
C LEU A 25 -18.99 0.91 -8.62
N GLU A 26 -20.30 1.10 -8.65
CA GLU A 26 -21.25 0.53 -7.68
C GLU A 26 -21.15 -1.01 -7.67
N ASP A 27 -21.17 -1.65 -8.84
CA ASP A 27 -21.00 -3.10 -8.98
C ASP A 27 -19.66 -3.56 -8.34
N ALA A 28 -18.57 -2.85 -8.63
CA ALA A 28 -17.24 -3.18 -8.09
C ALA A 28 -17.13 -2.97 -6.58
N VAL A 29 -17.82 -1.98 -6.02
CA VAL A 29 -17.86 -1.73 -4.57
C VAL A 29 -18.64 -2.84 -3.87
N GLU A 30 -19.75 -3.30 -4.46
CA GLU A 30 -20.55 -4.40 -3.91
C GLU A 30 -19.77 -5.72 -3.84
N GLU A 31 -18.87 -5.99 -4.81
CA GLU A 31 -17.98 -7.15 -4.76
C GLU A 31 -16.96 -7.11 -3.62
N VAL A 32 -16.54 -5.90 -3.22
CA VAL A 32 -15.54 -5.69 -2.15
C VAL A 32 -16.19 -5.64 -0.77
N ASP A 33 -17.44 -5.19 -0.67
CA ASP A 33 -18.19 -5.10 0.59
C ASP A 33 -18.64 -6.48 1.07
N VAL A 34 -17.71 -7.21 1.69
CA VAL A 34 -17.98 -8.52 2.29
C VAL A 34 -18.65 -8.45 3.66
N GLY A 35 -18.97 -7.25 4.16
CA GLY A 35 -19.47 -7.01 5.51
C GLY A 35 -18.39 -7.04 6.61
N VAL A 36 -18.73 -6.41 7.73
CA VAL A 36 -17.83 -6.18 8.88
C VAL A 36 -17.39 -7.50 9.55
N GLU A 37 -18.28 -8.47 9.66
CA GLU A 37 -17.99 -9.76 10.33
C GLU A 37 -16.90 -10.54 9.59
N LYS A 38 -17.07 -10.75 8.27
CA LYS A 38 -16.07 -11.42 7.43
C LYS A 38 -14.74 -10.67 7.38
N HIS A 39 -14.76 -9.37 7.61
CA HIS A 39 -13.54 -8.59 7.69
C HIS A 39 -12.70 -8.97 8.92
N PHE A 40 -13.31 -9.25 10.06
CA PHE A 40 -12.59 -9.66 11.28
C PHE A 40 -12.18 -11.14 11.31
N GLU A 41 -12.69 -11.96 10.38
CA GLU A 41 -12.26 -13.36 10.20
C GLU A 41 -10.90 -13.50 9.48
N ARG A 42 -10.42 -12.42 8.83
CA ARG A 42 -9.17 -12.39 8.07
C ARG A 42 -7.95 -12.40 8.98
N SER A 43 -6.80 -12.83 8.44
CA SER A 43 -5.52 -12.61 9.10
C SER A 43 -5.24 -11.10 9.23
N ALA A 44 -4.45 -10.69 10.24
CA ALA A 44 -4.10 -9.28 10.44
C ALA A 44 -3.46 -8.64 9.18
N HIS A 45 -2.76 -9.45 8.38
CA HIS A 45 -2.17 -9.02 7.12
C HIS A 45 -3.21 -8.75 6.03
N GLU A 46 -4.16 -9.66 5.85
CA GLU A 46 -5.25 -9.51 4.89
C GLU A 46 -6.19 -8.37 5.28
N MET A 47 -6.46 -8.19 6.58
CA MET A 47 -7.19 -7.02 7.07
C MET A 47 -6.50 -5.73 6.66
N ALA A 48 -5.19 -5.62 6.90
CA ALA A 48 -4.41 -4.43 6.54
C ALA A 48 -4.41 -4.15 5.03
N LEU A 49 -4.39 -5.19 4.19
CA LEU A 49 -4.52 -5.06 2.74
C LEU A 49 -5.89 -4.51 2.33
N VAL A 50 -6.96 -5.08 2.89
CA VAL A 50 -8.33 -4.63 2.62
C VAL A 50 -8.52 -3.19 3.10
N ASP A 51 -8.08 -2.86 4.32
CA ASP A 51 -8.18 -1.51 4.87
C ASP A 51 -7.42 -0.49 4.01
N THR A 52 -6.22 -0.84 3.55
CA THR A 52 -5.44 0.03 2.67
C THR A 52 -6.14 0.26 1.33
N MET A 53 -6.77 -0.78 0.77
CA MET A 53 -7.57 -0.68 -0.45
C MET A 53 -8.82 0.18 -0.24
N SER A 54 -9.52 0.00 0.88
CA SER A 54 -10.70 0.78 1.25
C SER A 54 -10.38 2.26 1.45
N MET A 55 -9.26 2.59 2.09
CA MET A 55 -8.79 3.98 2.19
C MET A 55 -8.55 4.58 0.80
N PHE A 56 -7.84 3.87 -0.07
CA PHE A 56 -7.59 4.33 -1.44
C PHE A 56 -8.88 4.57 -2.24
N LEU A 57 -9.85 3.67 -2.10
CA LEU A 57 -11.16 3.80 -2.72
C LEU A 57 -11.87 5.06 -2.20
N MET A 58 -11.97 5.24 -0.88
CA MET A 58 -12.63 6.40 -0.28
C MET A 58 -11.99 7.73 -0.71
N ASP A 59 -10.67 7.82 -0.68
CA ASP A 59 -9.94 9.02 -1.12
C ASP A 59 -10.20 9.33 -2.60
N SER A 60 -10.21 8.30 -3.44
CA SER A 60 -10.47 8.45 -4.88
C SER A 60 -11.90 8.90 -5.17
N LEU A 61 -12.89 8.37 -4.43
CA LEU A 61 -14.29 8.79 -4.53
C LEU A 61 -14.47 10.23 -4.05
N MET A 62 -13.86 10.59 -2.93
CA MET A 62 -13.87 11.97 -2.43
C MET A 62 -13.27 12.93 -3.44
N TRP A 63 -12.15 12.55 -4.07
CA TRP A 63 -11.58 13.33 -5.16
C TRP A 63 -12.54 13.46 -6.35
N ALA A 64 -13.19 12.37 -6.78
CA ALA A 64 -14.15 12.41 -7.87
C ALA A 64 -15.34 13.34 -7.57
N VAL A 65 -15.86 13.32 -6.34
CA VAL A 65 -16.91 14.24 -5.88
C VAL A 65 -16.45 15.70 -5.90
N GLN A 66 -15.20 15.99 -5.58
CA GLN A 66 -14.67 17.35 -5.69
C GLN A 66 -14.49 17.77 -7.15
N ALA A 67 -14.10 16.84 -8.02
CA ALA A 67 -13.97 17.08 -9.45
C ALA A 67 -15.32 17.45 -10.11
N THR A 68 -16.44 16.85 -9.69
CA THR A 68 -17.77 17.21 -10.23
C THR A 68 -18.21 18.63 -9.85
N LYS A 69 -17.66 19.19 -8.77
CA LYS A 69 -17.90 20.58 -8.33
C LYS A 69 -16.98 21.58 -9.02
N GLY A 70 -16.16 21.15 -9.99
CA GLY A 70 -15.18 21.97 -10.67
C GLY A 70 -13.89 22.21 -9.86
N GLY A 71 -13.69 21.45 -8.78
CA GLY A 71 -12.47 21.47 -7.98
C GLY A 71 -11.52 20.32 -8.31
N GLY A 72 -10.50 20.17 -7.47
CA GLY A 72 -9.62 19.00 -7.42
C GLY A 72 -9.26 18.68 -5.98
N ALA A 73 -8.21 17.87 -5.78
CA ALA A 73 -7.68 17.61 -4.45
C ALA A 73 -7.21 18.91 -3.76
N ASP A 74 -6.75 19.90 -4.54
CA ASP A 74 -6.33 21.22 -4.06
C ASP A 74 -7.44 22.04 -3.39
N LYS A 75 -8.69 21.62 -3.51
CA LYS A 75 -9.85 22.27 -2.88
C LYS A 75 -10.24 21.64 -1.55
N ASN A 76 -9.51 20.63 -1.08
CA ASN A 76 -9.78 19.94 0.17
C ASN A 76 -8.46 19.51 0.82
N ASP A 77 -8.01 20.29 1.80
CA ASP A 77 -6.75 20.05 2.51
C ASP A 77 -6.76 18.71 3.27
N ASP A 78 -7.90 18.31 3.83
CA ASP A 78 -8.05 17.02 4.51
C ASP A 78 -7.86 15.86 3.53
N LEU A 79 -8.42 15.99 2.32
CA LEU A 79 -8.24 14.99 1.26
C LEU A 79 -6.78 14.89 0.82
N LEU A 80 -6.02 16.00 0.81
CA LEU A 80 -4.58 15.95 0.50
C LEU A 80 -3.80 15.19 1.58
N ILE A 81 -4.15 15.39 2.85
CA ILE A 81 -3.57 14.67 3.98
C ILE A 81 -3.87 13.17 3.85
N ASP A 82 -5.13 12.82 3.58
CA ASP A 82 -5.54 11.43 3.44
C ASP A 82 -4.90 10.75 2.23
N LEU A 83 -4.84 11.41 1.07
CA LEU A 83 -4.11 10.89 -0.10
C LEU A 83 -2.63 10.64 0.20
N ALA A 84 -1.98 11.54 0.94
CA ALA A 84 -0.58 11.35 1.35
C ALA A 84 -0.42 10.18 2.33
N ARG A 85 -1.37 10.02 3.27
CA ARG A 85 -1.41 8.91 4.21
C ARG A 85 -1.64 7.58 3.50
N THR A 86 -2.61 7.50 2.60
CA THR A 86 -2.91 6.31 1.79
C THR A 86 -1.71 5.92 0.94
N LYS A 87 -1.03 6.88 0.33
CA LYS A 87 0.21 6.63 -0.42
C LYS A 87 1.30 6.01 0.47
N ARG A 88 1.48 6.53 1.69
CA ARG A 88 2.43 5.97 2.66
C ARG A 88 2.04 4.55 3.06
N MET A 89 0.79 4.32 3.47
CA MET A 89 0.34 2.99 3.90
C MET A 89 0.44 1.96 2.77
N THR A 90 0.15 2.35 1.53
CA THR A 90 0.33 1.50 0.35
C THR A 90 1.81 1.14 0.13
N ALA A 91 2.73 2.08 0.36
CA ALA A 91 4.17 1.82 0.24
C ALA A 91 4.65 0.86 1.33
N ASP A 92 4.25 1.08 2.58
CA ASP A 92 4.58 0.21 3.71
C ASP A 92 4.04 -1.22 3.46
N MET A 93 2.81 -1.34 2.95
CA MET A 93 2.18 -2.62 2.63
C MET A 93 2.92 -3.36 1.50
N LYS A 94 3.35 -2.64 0.46
CA LYS A 94 4.20 -3.20 -0.61
C LYS A 94 5.53 -3.73 -0.06
N GLU A 95 6.15 -3.00 0.87
CA GLU A 95 7.39 -3.44 1.48
C GLU A 95 7.19 -4.70 2.34
N ILE A 96 6.11 -4.75 3.13
CA ILE A 96 5.77 -5.93 3.94
C ILE A 96 5.54 -7.16 3.04
N ASN A 97 4.81 -7.01 1.93
CA ASN A 97 4.60 -8.10 0.98
C ASN A 97 5.92 -8.57 0.36
N LEU A 98 6.77 -7.63 -0.08
CA LEU A 98 8.07 -7.97 -0.65
C LEU A 98 8.98 -8.70 0.35
N ARG A 99 8.88 -8.38 1.64
CA ARG A 99 9.64 -9.05 2.70
C ARG A 99 9.20 -10.48 2.95
N GLN A 100 7.97 -10.86 2.62
CA GLN A 100 7.51 -12.26 2.73
C GLN A 100 8.23 -13.15 1.72
N ASP A 101 8.51 -12.63 0.52
CA ASP A 101 9.20 -13.34 -0.55
C ASP A 101 10.72 -13.18 -0.50
N ALA A 102 11.23 -12.34 0.41
CA ALA A 102 12.66 -12.06 0.51
C ALA A 102 13.45 -13.29 1.02
N PRO A 103 14.61 -13.61 0.42
CA PRO A 103 15.49 -14.66 0.92
C PRO A 103 15.86 -14.40 2.39
N ARG A 104 15.52 -15.36 3.26
CA ARG A 104 15.82 -15.24 4.70
C ARG A 104 17.27 -15.62 4.94
N ILE A 105 18.04 -14.75 5.60
CA ILE A 105 19.41 -15.06 6.02
C ILE A 105 19.35 -16.23 7.01
N ASN A 106 20.18 -17.26 6.76
CA ASN A 106 20.36 -18.33 7.72
C ASN A 106 21.08 -17.77 8.96
N LYS A 107 20.31 -17.49 10.02
CA LYS A 107 20.80 -16.88 11.27
C LYS A 107 21.97 -17.65 11.87
N GLN A 108 21.96 -18.97 11.75
CA GLN A 108 23.02 -19.81 12.30
C GLN A 108 24.31 -19.70 11.48
N ALA A 109 24.21 -19.67 10.15
CA ALA A 109 25.37 -19.41 9.30
C ALA A 109 25.94 -18.01 9.55
N ALA A 110 25.09 -16.98 9.65
CA ALA A 110 25.50 -15.62 9.96
C ALA A 110 26.21 -15.52 11.33
N ALA A 111 25.67 -16.16 12.36
CA ALA A 111 26.32 -16.21 13.68
C ALA A 111 27.68 -16.92 13.64
N ASN A 112 27.79 -18.02 12.88
CA ASN A 112 29.06 -18.71 12.69
C ASN A 112 30.09 -17.84 11.96
N PHE A 113 29.68 -17.08 10.93
CA PHE A 113 30.57 -16.15 10.25
C PHE A 113 31.09 -15.05 11.20
N VAL A 114 30.22 -14.47 12.02
CA VAL A 114 30.64 -13.46 13.03
C VAL A 114 31.59 -14.08 14.05
N ARG A 115 31.27 -15.27 14.59
CA ARG A 115 32.12 -15.95 15.57
C ARG A 115 33.50 -16.30 15.00
N ASN A 116 33.55 -16.79 13.76
CA ASN A 116 34.81 -17.13 13.10
C ASN A 116 35.63 -15.87 12.76
N ALA A 117 34.97 -14.77 12.40
CA ALA A 117 35.65 -13.49 12.14
C ALA A 117 36.26 -12.85 13.40
N LEU A 118 35.69 -13.13 14.57
CA LEU A 118 36.20 -12.69 15.88
C LEU A 118 37.30 -13.59 16.44
N TRP A 119 37.62 -14.71 15.78
CA TRP A 119 38.67 -15.60 16.24
C TRP A 119 40.03 -15.11 15.75
N GLU A 120 40.82 -14.53 16.65
CA GLU A 120 42.23 -14.21 16.40
C GLU A 120 43.10 -15.43 16.70
N GLN A 121 44.00 -15.74 15.77
CA GLN A 121 44.93 -16.86 15.92
C GLN A 121 45.97 -16.48 16.98
N PRO A 122 46.12 -17.26 18.07
CA PRO A 122 47.08 -16.93 19.12
C PRO A 122 48.48 -16.89 18.53
N GLU A 123 49.21 -15.80 18.79
CA GLU A 123 50.56 -15.60 18.26
C GLU A 123 51.42 -16.83 18.52
N GLN A 124 52.05 -17.36 17.47
CA GLN A 124 52.96 -18.51 17.51
C GLN A 124 54.28 -18.25 18.30
N GLY A 125 54.28 -17.30 19.24
CA GLY A 125 55.47 -16.83 19.95
C GLY A 125 55.72 -17.43 21.34
N GLU A 126 54.71 -17.94 22.06
CA GLU A 126 54.87 -18.28 23.49
C GLU A 126 54.97 -19.77 23.83
N SER A 127 54.60 -20.68 22.93
CA SER A 127 54.64 -22.13 23.22
C SER A 127 55.99 -22.80 22.96
N SER A 128 56.96 -22.14 22.31
CA SER A 128 58.28 -22.73 22.03
C SER A 128 59.32 -22.56 23.16
N LYS A 129 59.06 -21.71 24.17
CA LYS A 129 60.05 -21.45 25.26
C LYS A 129 59.91 -22.33 26.52
N LYS A 130 58.93 -23.24 26.59
CA LYS A 130 58.75 -24.13 27.76
C LYS A 130 59.28 -25.56 27.59
N ALA A 131 59.90 -25.90 26.46
CA ALA A 131 60.46 -27.23 26.21
C ALA A 131 61.99 -27.35 26.42
N ALA A 132 62.64 -26.32 26.95
CA ALA A 132 64.08 -26.33 27.24
C ALA A 132 64.35 -25.86 28.68
N LYS A 133 64.05 -26.71 29.67
CA LYS A 133 64.67 -26.65 31.00
C LYS A 133 64.64 -28.02 31.66
#